data_AF-A0A1W9KQW6-F1
#
_entry.id   AF-A0A1W9KQW6-F1
#
_cell.length_a   1.000
_cell.length_b   1.000
_cell.length_c   1.000
_cell.angle_alpha   90.00
_cell.angle_beta   90.00
_cell.angle_gamma   90.00
#
_symmetry.space_group_name_H-M   'P 1'
#
loop_
_entity.id
_entity.type
_entity.pdbx_description
1 polymer ?
#
loop_
_entity_poly.entity_id
_entity_poly.type
_entity_poly.pdbx_seq_one_letter_code
_entity_poly.pdbx_strand_id
1 'polypeptide(L)'
;MTPQHMVAWLRYQLHRHGWPAVVGLVLIIGAVGLQFAGVEQARTRVAELRAEAVAQRQRQAQQPDPGETADKRLAAFYDSLPNADGALEAIETIHRSAGENGVKLATGEYRLVRQGSTKLQRYQINLPARASYPHLRAWLADVMNAVPTAALSDISFQREDIGSDTVEASVRLTLFLRAP
;
A
#
# COMPACT_ATOMS: atom_id res chain seq x y z
N MET A 1 -56.13 9.86 -3.21
CA MET A 1 -55.42 11.15 -3.19
C MET A 1 -54.58 11.24 -4.45
N THR A 2 -54.99 12.07 -5.39
CA THR A 2 -54.44 12.12 -6.76
C THR A 2 -53.09 12.86 -6.77
N PRO A 3 -52.07 12.37 -7.50
CA PRO A 3 -50.71 12.93 -7.52
C PRO A 3 -50.66 14.39 -8.00
N GLN A 4 -51.72 14.84 -8.67
CA GLN A 4 -51.88 16.17 -9.25
C GLN A 4 -52.07 17.26 -8.17
N HIS A 5 -52.74 16.93 -7.07
CA HIS A 5 -52.90 17.87 -5.94
C HIS A 5 -51.62 18.01 -5.12
N MET A 6 -50.79 16.98 -5.08
CA MET A 6 -49.53 17.01 -4.36
C MET A 6 -48.52 17.96 -5.03
N VAL A 7 -48.47 17.96 -6.37
CA VAL A 7 -47.63 18.88 -7.16
C VAL A 7 -48.12 20.33 -7.06
N ALA A 8 -49.44 20.54 -7.04
CA ALA A 8 -50.03 21.87 -6.91
C ALA A 8 -49.80 22.49 -5.51
N TRP A 9 -49.91 21.69 -4.45
CA TRP A 9 -49.62 22.12 -3.08
C TRP A 9 -48.13 22.44 -2.90
N LEU A 10 -47.23 21.63 -3.48
CA LEU A 10 -45.79 21.86 -3.47
C LEU A 10 -45.42 23.19 -4.16
N ARG A 11 -46.01 23.49 -5.32
CA ARG A 11 -45.77 24.75 -6.07
C ARG A 11 -46.25 25.99 -5.31
N TYR A 12 -47.39 25.91 -4.63
CA TYR A 12 -47.95 27.01 -3.86
C TYR A 12 -47.11 27.34 -2.62
N GLN A 13 -46.63 26.31 -1.91
CA GLN A 13 -45.74 26.48 -0.76
C GLN A 13 -44.37 27.06 -1.16
N LEU A 14 -43.87 26.71 -2.36
CA LEU A 14 -42.61 27.25 -2.90
C LEU A 14 -42.68 28.74 -3.27
N HIS A 15 -43.83 29.24 -3.74
CA HIS A 15 -43.97 30.67 -4.11
C HIS A 15 -44.10 31.61 -2.90
N ARG A 16 -44.47 31.10 -1.72
CA ARG A 16 -44.61 31.91 -0.50
C ARG A 16 -43.32 32.10 0.29
N HIS A 17 -42.27 31.31 0.02
CA HIS A 17 -41.01 31.33 0.80
C HIS A 17 -39.75 31.80 0.05
N GLY A 18 -39.85 32.25 -1.21
CA GLY A 18 -38.73 32.86 -1.93
C GLY A 18 -37.52 31.93 -2.18
N TRP A 19 -36.39 32.52 -2.59
CA TRP A 19 -35.12 31.85 -2.90
C TRP A 19 -34.64 30.79 -1.86
N PRO A 20 -34.88 30.91 -0.54
CA PRO A 20 -34.52 29.89 0.44
C PRO A 20 -35.04 28.48 0.14
N ALA A 21 -36.24 28.33 -0.43
CA ALA A 21 -36.81 27.02 -0.76
C ALA A 21 -36.03 26.30 -1.88
N VAL A 22 -35.53 27.05 -2.85
CA VAL A 22 -34.71 26.51 -3.95
C VAL A 22 -33.35 26.07 -3.42
N VAL A 23 -32.74 26.86 -2.51
CA VAL A 23 -31.47 26.49 -1.88
C VAL A 23 -31.61 25.20 -1.06
N GLY A 24 -32.69 25.07 -0.29
CA GLY A 24 -32.98 23.84 0.46
C GLY A 24 -33.14 22.61 -0.44
N LEU A 25 -33.85 22.75 -1.56
CA LEU A 25 -34.01 21.67 -2.54
C LEU A 25 -32.66 21.24 -3.14
N VAL A 26 -31.82 22.20 -3.52
CA VAL A 26 -30.48 21.93 -4.08
C VAL A 26 -29.58 21.24 -3.06
N LEU A 27 -29.61 21.67 -1.78
CA LEU A 27 -28.85 21.02 -0.72
C LEU A 27 -29.29 19.57 -0.47
N ILE A 28 -30.61 19.31 -0.49
CA ILE A 28 -31.13 17.94 -0.35
C ILE A 28 -30.68 17.07 -1.52
N ILE A 29 -30.79 17.57 -2.76
CA ILE A 29 -30.35 16.83 -3.95
C ILE A 29 -28.84 16.57 -3.89
N GLY A 30 -28.05 17.57 -3.50
CA GLY A 30 -26.60 17.43 -3.32
C GLY A 30 -26.24 16.40 -2.24
N ALA A 31 -26.93 16.44 -1.09
CA ALA A 31 -26.73 15.48 0.00
C ALA A 31 -27.08 14.04 -0.42
N VAL A 32 -28.19 13.85 -1.14
CA VAL A 32 -28.59 12.55 -1.69
C VAL A 32 -27.56 12.07 -2.71
N GLY A 33 -27.09 12.93 -3.62
CA GLY A 33 -26.04 12.60 -4.58
C GLY A 33 -24.74 12.15 -3.90
N LEU A 34 -24.29 12.88 -2.87
CA LEU A 34 -23.11 12.51 -2.08
C LEU A 34 -23.29 11.19 -1.31
N GLN A 35 -24.50 10.94 -0.80
CA GLN A 35 -24.80 9.71 -0.08
C GLN A 35 -24.69 8.50 -1.02
N PHE A 36 -25.35 8.52 -2.18
CA PHE A 36 -25.34 7.39 -3.10
C PHE A 36 -24.01 7.23 -3.84
N ALA A 37 -23.38 8.32 -4.29
CA ALA A 37 -22.14 8.23 -5.05
C ALA A 37 -20.90 8.04 -4.17
N GLY A 38 -20.81 8.74 -3.04
CA GLY A 38 -19.62 8.73 -2.19
C GLY A 38 -19.62 7.62 -1.14
N VAL A 39 -20.74 7.41 -0.45
CA VAL A 39 -20.79 6.52 0.73
C VAL A 39 -20.84 5.05 0.31
N GLU A 40 -21.58 4.71 -0.75
CA GLU A 40 -21.70 3.31 -1.18
C GLU A 40 -20.39 2.79 -1.80
N GLN A 41 -19.69 3.62 -2.57
CA GLN A 41 -18.35 3.32 -3.07
C GLN A 41 -17.33 3.17 -1.93
N ALA A 42 -17.41 3.99 -0.89
CA ALA A 42 -16.54 3.84 0.28
C ALA A 42 -16.84 2.55 1.05
N ARG A 43 -18.12 2.18 1.20
CA ARG A 43 -18.55 0.96 1.91
C ARG A 43 -18.10 -0.31 1.20
N THR A 44 -18.26 -0.37 -0.11
CA THR A 44 -17.81 -1.50 -0.94
C THR A 44 -16.30 -1.70 -0.83
N ARG A 45 -15.51 -0.62 -0.95
CA ARG A 45 -14.06 -0.67 -0.80
C ARG A 45 -13.62 -1.13 0.59
N VAL A 46 -14.30 -0.71 1.65
CA VAL A 46 -14.04 -1.19 3.02
C VAL A 46 -14.42 -2.66 3.19
N ALA A 47 -15.48 -3.13 2.54
CA ALA A 47 -15.89 -4.53 2.59
C ALA A 47 -14.88 -5.44 1.87
N GLU A 48 -14.40 -5.03 0.70
CA GLU A 48 -13.35 -5.74 -0.05
C GLU A 48 -12.06 -5.86 0.75
N LEU A 49 -11.54 -4.74 1.28
CA LEU A 49 -10.33 -4.75 2.10
C LEU A 49 -10.46 -5.64 3.35
N ARG A 50 -11.66 -5.70 3.95
CA ARG A 50 -11.93 -6.61 5.08
C ARG A 50 -11.94 -8.06 4.65
N ALA A 51 -12.53 -8.39 3.50
CA ALA A 51 -12.55 -9.74 2.96
C ALA A 51 -11.14 -10.23 2.65
N GLU A 52 -10.31 -9.39 2.02
CA GLU A 52 -8.90 -9.66 1.76
C GLU A 52 -8.11 -9.91 3.05
N ALA A 53 -8.29 -9.05 4.07
CA ALA A 53 -7.63 -9.22 5.36
C ALA A 53 -8.01 -10.53 6.06
N VAL A 54 -9.28 -10.97 5.96
CA VAL A 54 -9.73 -12.26 6.49
C VAL A 54 -9.12 -13.41 5.72
N ALA A 55 -9.13 -13.37 4.38
CA ALA A 55 -8.53 -14.40 3.54
C ALA A 55 -7.01 -14.54 3.81
N GLN A 56 -6.31 -13.42 3.99
CA GLN A 56 -4.89 -13.41 4.34
C GLN A 56 -4.63 -14.06 5.71
N ARG A 57 -5.44 -13.73 6.73
CA ARG A 57 -5.33 -14.38 8.04
C ARG A 57 -5.59 -15.89 7.96
N GLN A 58 -6.55 -16.32 7.15
CA GLN A 58 -6.84 -17.75 6.97
C GLN A 58 -5.66 -18.49 6.31
N ARG A 59 -5.01 -17.89 5.31
CA ARG A 59 -3.79 -18.45 4.70
C ARG A 59 -2.63 -18.53 5.69
N GLN A 60 -2.47 -17.52 6.55
CA GLN A 60 -1.44 -17.53 7.60
C GLN A 60 -1.75 -18.52 8.73
N ALA A 61 -3.05 -18.79 8.99
CA ALA A 61 -3.49 -19.77 9.99
C ALA A 61 -3.44 -21.22 9.49
N GLN A 62 -3.20 -21.46 8.20
CA GLN A 62 -2.87 -22.79 7.70
C GLN A 62 -1.54 -23.20 8.32
N GLN A 63 -1.65 -24.03 9.36
CA GLN A 63 -0.51 -24.54 10.10
C GLN A 63 0.31 -25.44 9.16
N PRO A 64 1.65 -25.30 9.13
CA PRO A 64 2.49 -26.16 8.31
C PRO A 64 2.22 -27.63 8.66
N ASP A 65 2.20 -28.49 7.64
CA ASP A 65 1.87 -29.92 7.77
C ASP A 65 2.59 -30.55 8.97
N PRO A 66 1.87 -31.06 10.00
CA PRO A 66 2.46 -31.62 11.21
C PRO A 66 3.45 -32.77 10.93
N GLY A 67 3.38 -33.41 9.76
CA GLY A 67 4.25 -34.50 9.35
C GLY A 67 5.57 -34.09 8.69
N GLU A 68 5.76 -32.80 8.38
CA GLU A 68 6.96 -32.33 7.70
C GLU A 68 8.09 -32.03 8.70
N THR A 69 9.24 -32.68 8.52
CA THR A 69 10.41 -32.48 9.39
C THR A 69 10.98 -31.06 9.22
N ALA A 70 11.53 -30.50 10.30
CA ALA A 70 12.16 -29.19 10.28
C ALA A 70 13.24 -29.07 9.17
N ASP A 71 13.97 -30.16 8.90
CA ASP A 71 15.01 -30.22 7.88
C ASP A 71 14.46 -30.08 6.46
N LYS A 72 13.30 -30.69 6.16
CA LYS A 72 12.66 -30.57 4.84
C LYS A 72 12.16 -29.15 4.59
N ARG A 73 11.54 -28.53 5.60
CA ARG A 73 11.11 -27.12 5.52
C ARG A 73 12.28 -26.18 5.32
N LEU A 74 13.38 -26.42 6.03
CA LEU A 74 14.59 -25.63 5.92
C LEU A 74 15.25 -25.79 4.53
N ALA A 75 15.25 -27.00 3.97
CA ALA A 75 15.72 -27.24 2.61
C ALA A 75 14.84 -26.51 1.57
N ALA A 76 13.51 -26.64 1.66
CA ALA A 76 12.57 -25.96 0.77
C ALA A 76 12.70 -24.43 0.85
N PHE A 77 12.96 -23.89 2.05
CA PHE A 77 13.27 -22.47 2.22
C PHE A 77 14.56 -22.06 1.51
N TYR A 78 15.65 -22.83 1.63
CA TYR A 78 16.90 -22.50 0.92
C TYR A 78 16.76 -22.62 -0.60
N ASP A 79 15.91 -23.52 -1.08
CA ASP A 79 15.62 -23.67 -2.51
C ASP A 79 14.71 -22.56 -3.06
N SER A 80 13.89 -21.91 -2.22
CA SER A 80 13.05 -20.79 -2.64
C SER A 80 13.80 -19.45 -2.70
N LEU A 81 15.02 -19.39 -2.15
CA LEU A 81 15.83 -18.18 -2.20
C LEU A 81 16.51 -18.00 -3.56
N PRO A 82 16.50 -16.78 -4.12
CA PRO A 82 17.16 -16.51 -5.38
C PRO A 82 18.67 -16.66 -5.26
N ASN A 83 19.29 -16.96 -6.40
CA ASN A 83 20.73 -16.91 -6.59
C ASN A 83 21.21 -15.44 -6.67
N ALA A 84 22.51 -15.24 -6.89
CA ALA A 84 23.09 -13.90 -7.02
C ALA A 84 22.47 -13.07 -8.15
N ASP A 85 22.05 -13.69 -9.26
CA ASP A 85 21.44 -13.00 -10.39
C ASP A 85 20.08 -12.38 -10.03
N GLY A 86 19.28 -13.07 -9.19
CA GLY A 86 18.02 -12.53 -8.69
C GLY A 86 18.17 -11.30 -7.79
N ALA A 87 19.39 -11.02 -7.28
CA ALA A 87 19.65 -9.78 -6.56
C ALA A 87 19.60 -8.55 -7.49
N LEU A 88 20.08 -8.69 -8.73
CA LEU A 88 20.05 -7.59 -9.71
C LEU A 88 18.60 -7.30 -10.14
N GLU A 89 17.83 -8.34 -10.43
CA GLU A 89 16.40 -8.23 -10.77
C GLU A 89 15.59 -7.57 -9.63
N ALA A 90 15.90 -7.92 -8.38
CA ALA A 90 15.30 -7.28 -7.21
C ALA A 90 15.64 -5.78 -7.15
N ILE A 91 16.90 -5.40 -7.39
CA ILE A 91 17.33 -4.00 -7.41
C ILE A 91 16.63 -3.22 -8.53
N GLU A 92 16.55 -3.79 -9.74
CA GLU A 92 15.82 -3.18 -10.85
C GLU A 92 14.34 -2.97 -10.52
N THR A 93 13.71 -3.96 -9.87
CA THR A 93 12.33 -3.86 -9.43
C THR A 93 12.13 -2.76 -8.39
N ILE A 94 13.05 -2.62 -7.43
CA ILE A 94 13.03 -1.56 -6.42
C ILE A 94 13.10 -0.17 -7.08
N HIS A 95 14.01 0.01 -8.03
CA HIS A 95 14.18 1.28 -8.75
C HIS A 95 13.00 1.61 -9.67
N ARG A 96 12.47 0.61 -10.39
CA ARG A 96 11.27 0.78 -11.22
C ARG A 96 10.06 1.21 -10.38
N SER A 97 9.80 0.52 -9.27
CA SER A 97 8.71 0.84 -8.36
C SER A 97 8.85 2.26 -7.76
N ALA A 98 10.08 2.72 -7.52
CA ALA A 98 10.31 4.11 -7.08
C ALA A 98 9.87 5.13 -8.13
N GLY A 99 10.22 4.89 -9.41
CA GLY A 99 9.78 5.72 -10.52
C GLY A 99 8.25 5.78 -10.67
N GLU A 100 7.59 4.63 -10.57
CA GLU A 100 6.11 4.52 -10.63
C GLU A 100 5.42 5.29 -9.50
N ASN A 101 6.02 5.30 -8.32
CA ASN A 101 5.53 6.02 -7.15
C ASN A 101 6.03 7.47 -7.07
N GLY A 102 6.77 7.99 -8.06
CA GLY A 102 7.31 9.35 -8.04
C GLY A 102 8.35 9.60 -6.93
N VAL A 103 9.00 8.54 -6.44
CA VAL A 103 10.05 8.59 -5.44
C VAL A 103 11.41 8.79 -6.10
N LYS A 104 12.12 9.85 -5.72
CA LYS A 104 13.47 10.10 -6.23
C LYS A 104 14.48 9.36 -5.36
N LEU A 105 15.16 8.37 -5.92
CA LEU A 105 16.26 7.68 -5.26
C LEU A 105 17.58 8.38 -5.58
N ALA A 106 18.42 8.57 -4.57
CA ALA A 106 19.81 8.95 -4.73
C ALA A 106 20.70 7.70 -4.87
N THR A 107 21.96 7.89 -5.21
CA THR A 107 22.94 6.81 -5.26
C THR A 107 23.02 6.12 -3.89
N GLY A 108 22.70 4.83 -3.87
CA GLY A 108 22.75 4.01 -2.69
C GLY A 108 24.08 3.28 -2.50
N GLU A 109 24.30 2.80 -1.27
CA GLU A 109 25.42 1.91 -0.95
C GLU A 109 24.96 0.45 -1.01
N TYR A 110 25.77 -0.40 -1.61
CA TYR A 110 25.49 -1.83 -1.80
C TYR A 110 26.61 -2.67 -1.20
N ARG A 111 26.26 -3.62 -0.32
CA ARG A 111 27.26 -4.47 0.35
C ARG A 111 26.79 -5.92 0.42
N LEU A 112 27.61 -6.83 -0.10
CA LEU A 112 27.43 -8.27 0.09
C LEU A 112 28.09 -8.70 1.41
N VAL A 113 27.30 -9.24 2.32
CA VAL A 113 27.75 -9.78 3.60
C VAL A 113 27.61 -11.30 3.56
N ARG A 114 28.75 -12.00 3.56
CA ARG A 114 28.80 -13.46 3.71
C ARG A 114 28.97 -13.81 5.18
N GLN A 115 28.08 -14.66 5.69
CA GLN A 115 28.18 -15.16 7.06
C GLN A 115 28.74 -16.60 6.98
N GLY A 116 29.95 -16.79 7.50
CA GLY A 116 30.84 -17.92 7.15
C GLY A 116 30.36 -19.34 7.45
N SER A 117 29.25 -19.51 8.18
CA SER A 117 28.67 -20.83 8.51
C SER A 117 27.25 -21.05 7.96
N THR A 118 26.66 -20.08 7.27
CA THR A 118 25.28 -20.17 6.78
C THR A 118 25.23 -20.37 5.27
N LYS A 119 24.27 -21.17 4.79
CA LYS A 119 23.94 -21.31 3.35
C LYS A 119 23.29 -20.05 2.74
N LEU A 120 23.49 -18.89 3.36
CA LEU A 120 22.84 -17.63 3.05
C LEU A 120 23.88 -16.54 2.85
N GLN A 121 23.59 -15.67 1.89
CA GLN A 121 24.27 -14.39 1.73
C GLN A 121 23.26 -13.28 1.93
N ARG A 122 23.72 -12.16 2.50
CA ARG A 122 22.89 -10.98 2.73
C ARG A 122 23.40 -9.86 1.85
N TYR A 123 22.56 -9.36 0.97
CA TYR A 123 22.87 -8.18 0.17
C TYR A 123 22.19 -6.96 0.79
N GLN A 124 22.98 -6.11 1.44
CA GLN A 124 22.50 -4.92 2.10
C GLN A 124 22.50 -3.76 1.11
N ILE A 125 21.39 -3.05 1.07
CA ILE A 125 21.13 -1.92 0.18
C ILE A 125 20.70 -0.75 1.05
N ASN A 126 21.44 0.36 1.00
CA ASN A 126 21.02 1.61 1.63
C ASN A 126 20.63 2.62 0.55
N LEU A 127 19.36 3.00 0.49
CA LEU A 127 18.80 3.92 -0.52
C LEU A 127 18.32 5.19 0.17
N PRO A 128 18.99 6.32 -0.06
CA PRO A 128 18.41 7.62 0.24
C PRO A 128 17.29 7.89 -0.78
N ALA A 129 16.11 8.23 -0.29
CA ALA A 129 14.91 8.46 -1.07
C ALA A 129 14.28 9.81 -0.70
N ARG A 130 13.70 10.51 -1.67
CA ARG A 130 13.04 11.80 -1.45
C ARG A 130 11.69 11.85 -2.14
N ALA A 131 10.63 12.04 -1.38
CA ALA A 131 9.25 12.23 -1.83
C ALA A 131 8.36 12.65 -0.65
N SER A 132 7.07 12.89 -0.89
CA SER A 132 6.12 13.03 0.20
C SER A 132 5.92 11.69 0.93
N TYR A 133 5.56 11.75 2.21
CA TYR A 133 5.39 10.55 3.03
C TYR A 133 4.42 9.51 2.43
N PRO A 134 3.26 9.90 1.85
CA PRO A 134 2.36 8.94 1.21
C PRO A 134 3.01 8.17 0.06
N HIS A 135 3.80 8.85 -0.78
CA HIS A 135 4.50 8.24 -1.90
C HIS A 135 5.61 7.29 -1.44
N LEU A 136 6.39 7.68 -0.41
CA LEU A 136 7.40 6.80 0.20
C LEU A 136 6.76 5.54 0.76
N ARG A 137 5.62 5.66 1.45
CA ARG A 137 4.91 4.53 2.03
C ARG A 137 4.35 3.59 0.94
N ALA A 138 3.78 4.14 -0.13
CA ALA A 138 3.26 3.36 -1.25
C ALA A 138 4.38 2.59 -1.94
N TRP A 139 5.50 3.26 -2.26
CA TRP A 139 6.68 2.63 -2.82
C TRP A 139 7.21 1.48 -1.97
N LEU A 140 7.36 1.67 -0.65
CA LEU A 140 7.83 0.60 0.23
C LEU A 140 6.88 -0.59 0.27
N ALA A 141 5.56 -0.35 0.25
CA ALA A 141 4.58 -1.42 0.19
C ALA A 141 4.70 -2.21 -1.12
N ASP A 142 4.85 -1.53 -2.26
CA ASP A 142 5.02 -2.16 -3.57
C ASP A 142 6.31 -2.98 -3.62
N VAL A 143 7.43 -2.45 -3.11
CA VAL A 143 8.69 -3.18 -3.01
C VAL A 143 8.56 -4.45 -2.19
N MET A 144 7.93 -4.37 -1.01
CA MET A 144 7.75 -5.55 -0.13
C MET A 144 6.82 -6.60 -0.75
N ASN A 145 5.85 -6.18 -1.56
CA ASN A 145 4.95 -7.09 -2.26
C ASN A 145 5.61 -7.74 -3.49
N ALA A 146 6.44 -6.99 -4.21
CA ALA A 146 7.10 -7.45 -5.43
C ALA A 146 8.36 -8.30 -5.15
N VAL A 147 9.07 -8.01 -4.06
CA VAL A 147 10.33 -8.67 -3.70
C VAL A 147 10.21 -9.35 -2.33
N PRO A 148 9.63 -10.56 -2.27
CA PRO A 148 9.37 -11.26 -0.99
C PRO A 148 10.65 -11.70 -0.25
N THR A 149 11.79 -11.72 -0.96
CA THR A 149 13.11 -12.07 -0.41
C THR A 149 13.84 -10.85 0.17
N ALA A 150 13.25 -9.66 0.04
CA ALA A 150 13.73 -8.42 0.63
C ALA A 150 13.11 -8.18 2.00
N ALA A 151 13.95 -7.82 2.97
CA ALA A 151 13.52 -7.35 4.27
C ALA A 151 13.86 -5.87 4.46
N LEU A 152 12.86 -5.08 4.87
CA LEU A 152 13.09 -3.74 5.39
C LEU A 152 13.79 -3.85 6.75
N SER A 153 15.06 -3.48 6.77
CA SER A 153 15.95 -3.64 7.92
C SER A 153 15.98 -2.41 8.81
N ASP A 154 15.94 -1.23 8.20
CA ASP A 154 15.93 0.05 8.90
C ASP A 154 15.29 1.12 8.01
N ILE A 155 14.61 2.09 8.62
CA ILE A 155 14.05 3.24 7.93
C ILE A 155 14.09 4.47 8.84
N SER A 156 14.64 5.56 8.32
CA SER A 156 14.62 6.86 8.97
C SER A 156 14.00 7.91 8.04
N PHE A 157 13.35 8.91 8.63
CA PHE A 157 12.74 10.02 7.92
C PHE A 157 13.23 11.33 8.51
N GLN A 158 13.56 12.28 7.65
CA GLN A 158 13.98 13.62 8.01
C GLN A 158 13.24 14.63 7.14
N ARG A 159 12.70 15.67 7.78
CA ARG A 159 12.03 16.79 7.12
C ARG A 159 12.87 18.04 7.33
N GLU A 160 13.14 18.78 6.25
CA GLU A 160 13.97 19.99 6.29
C GLU A 160 13.25 21.18 6.92
N ASP A 161 11.95 21.33 6.65
CA ASP A 161 11.09 22.39 7.20
C ASP A 161 9.71 21.81 7.53
N ILE A 162 9.08 22.28 8.61
CA ILE A 162 7.71 21.93 9.02
C ILE A 162 6.72 22.17 7.88
N GLY A 163 6.93 23.21 7.06
CA GLY A 163 6.10 23.53 5.89
C GLY A 163 6.35 22.67 4.64
N SER A 164 7.41 21.87 4.61
CA SER A 164 7.72 21.00 3.46
C SER A 164 6.85 19.75 3.46
N ASP A 165 6.19 19.49 2.33
CA ASP A 165 5.52 18.21 2.05
C ASP A 165 6.51 17.11 1.62
N THR A 166 7.74 17.50 1.26
CA THR A 166 8.80 16.56 0.87
C THR A 166 9.60 16.11 2.09
N VAL A 167 9.80 14.80 2.20
CA VAL A 167 10.56 14.13 3.24
C VAL A 167 11.74 13.41 2.60
N GLU A 168 12.89 13.48 3.25
CA GLU A 168 14.05 12.65 2.93
C GLU A 168 14.02 11.40 3.81
N ALA A 169 14.24 10.23 3.22
CA ALA A 169 14.22 8.96 3.91
C ALA A 169 15.51 8.20 3.63
N SER A 170 16.08 7.57 4.65
CA SER A 170 17.13 6.56 4.46
C SER A 170 16.51 5.19 4.65
N VAL A 171 16.49 4.39 3.59
CA VAL A 171 15.87 3.07 3.60
C VAL A 171 16.96 2.00 3.49
N ARG A 172 17.03 1.11 4.47
CA ARG A 172 17.93 -0.05 4.44
C ARG A 172 17.15 -1.32 4.15
N LEU A 173 17.41 -1.91 3.00
CA LEU A 173 16.87 -3.21 2.61
C LEU A 173 17.96 -4.28 2.72
N THR A 174 17.59 -5.49 3.13
CA THR A 174 18.46 -6.67 3.07
C THR A 174 17.80 -7.72 2.20
N LEU A 175 18.45 -8.09 1.10
CA LEU A 175 18.05 -9.24 0.28
C LEU A 175 18.70 -10.50 0.84
N PHE A 176 17.90 -11.55 1.02
CA PHE A 176 18.41 -12.87 1.36
C PHE A 176 18.60 -13.71 0.10
N LEU A 177 19.83 -14.17 -0.10
CA LEU A 177 20.25 -14.92 -1.27
C LEU A 177 20.78 -16.29 -0.85
N ARG A 178 20.64 -17.27 -1.72
CA ARG A 178 21.28 -18.57 -1.57
C ARG A 178 22.79 -18.42 -1.73
N ALA A 179 23.56 -18.98 -0.79
CA ALA A 179 25.01 -19.08 -0.96
C ALA A 179 25.35 -20.10 -2.08
N PRO A 180 26.38 -19.83 -2.89
CA PRO A 180 26.85 -20.77 -3.92
C PRO A 180 27.40 -22.06 -3.30
#